data_AF-A0A655JR71-F1
#
_entry.id   AF-A0A655JR71-F1
#
_cell.length_a   1.000
_cell.length_b   1.000
_cell.length_c   1.000
_cell.angle_alpha   90.00
_cell.angle_beta   90.00
_cell.angle_gamma   90.00
#
_symmetry.space_group_name_H-M   'P 1'
#
loop_
_entity.id
_entity.type
_entity.pdbx_description
1 polymer ?
#
loop_
_entity_poly.entity_id
_entity_poly.type
_entity_poly.pdbx_seq_one_letter_code
_entity_poly.pdbx_strand_id
1 'polypeptide(L)'
;MDLRDDWPAALIAAGFDGTQPTAWLAEGLLPYLPGDAADRLFDMVTALSAPGSQVAVEAFTMNTKGNTQRWNRMRERLGLDIDVQALTYHEPDRSDAAQWLATHGWQVHSVSNREEMARLGRAIPQDLVDETVRTTLLRGRLVTPAQPA
;
A
#
# COMPACT_ATOMS: atom_id res chain seq x y z
N MET A 1 -10.39 11.67 11.21
CA MET A 1 -11.40 10.91 10.45
C MET A 1 -10.79 9.57 10.11
N ASP A 2 -11.53 8.47 10.24
CA ASP A 2 -11.06 7.12 9.91
C ASP A 2 -11.21 6.88 8.39
N LEU A 3 -10.27 6.16 7.76
CA LEU A 3 -10.35 5.82 6.33
C LEU A 3 -11.41 4.77 6.00
N ARG A 4 -12.00 4.15 7.03
CA ARG A 4 -13.14 3.24 6.92
C ARG A 4 -14.49 3.96 6.90
N ASP A 5 -14.51 5.25 7.28
CA ASP A 5 -15.69 6.10 7.24
C ASP A 5 -15.80 6.83 5.88
N ASP A 6 -16.79 7.71 5.72
CA ASP A 6 -16.97 8.55 4.51
C ASP A 6 -15.97 9.72 4.45
N TRP A 7 -14.69 9.37 4.36
CA TRP A 7 -13.61 10.34 4.17
C TRP A 7 -13.66 11.09 2.83
N PRO A 8 -14.20 10.55 1.71
CA PRO A 8 -14.35 11.32 0.47
C PRO A 8 -15.20 12.58 0.67
N ALA A 9 -16.34 12.47 1.38
CA ALA A 9 -17.21 13.61 1.61
C ALA A 9 -16.52 14.72 2.42
N ALA A 10 -15.77 14.36 3.48
CA ALA A 10 -15.03 15.35 4.25
C ALA A 10 -13.85 15.95 3.48
N LEU A 11 -13.19 15.18 2.63
CA LEU A 11 -12.11 15.68 1.79
C LEU A 11 -12.64 16.74 0.80
N ILE A 12 -13.78 16.47 0.15
CA ILE A 12 -14.47 17.42 -0.73
C ILE A 12 -14.92 18.66 0.07
N ALA A 13 -15.53 18.46 1.24
CA ALA A 13 -15.96 19.57 2.10
C ALA A 13 -14.79 20.46 2.58
N ALA A 14 -13.59 19.88 2.69
CA ALA A 14 -12.36 20.61 3.00
C ALA A 14 -11.79 21.40 1.80
N GLY A 15 -12.42 21.31 0.61
CA GLY A 15 -12.04 22.06 -0.59
C GLY A 15 -11.23 21.26 -1.62
N PHE A 16 -11.21 19.93 -1.52
CA PHE A 16 -10.59 19.10 -2.56
C PHE A 16 -11.34 19.20 -3.89
N ASP A 17 -10.60 19.43 -4.97
CA ASP A 17 -11.11 19.52 -6.33
C ASP A 17 -10.70 18.28 -7.14
N GLY A 18 -11.63 17.31 -7.23
CA GLY A 18 -11.42 16.07 -7.98
C GLY A 18 -11.34 16.23 -9.50
N THR A 19 -11.53 17.44 -10.03
CA THR A 19 -11.32 17.73 -11.46
C THR A 19 -9.85 18.01 -11.80
N GLN A 20 -9.00 18.22 -10.79
CA GLN A 20 -7.57 18.45 -10.95
C GLN A 20 -6.76 17.16 -10.69
N PRO A 21 -5.66 16.94 -11.44
CA PRO A 21 -4.78 15.80 -11.19
C PRO A 21 -4.22 15.81 -9.77
N THR A 22 -4.39 14.70 -9.05
CA THR A 22 -4.01 14.56 -7.65
C THR A 22 -2.85 13.56 -7.49
N ALA A 23 -1.98 13.81 -6.51
CA ALA A 23 -0.96 12.85 -6.09
C ALA A 23 -1.38 12.21 -4.75
N TRP A 24 -1.69 10.93 -4.77
CA TRP A 24 -2.09 10.13 -3.60
C TRP A 24 -0.91 9.31 -3.06
N LEU A 25 -0.87 9.12 -1.74
CA LEU A 25 0.13 8.29 -1.06
C LEU A 25 -0.57 7.38 -0.03
N ALA A 26 -0.33 6.07 -0.14
CA ALA A 26 -0.73 5.05 0.83
C ALA A 26 0.49 4.24 1.27
N GLU A 27 1.23 4.79 2.24
CA GLU A 27 2.43 4.19 2.82
C GLU A 27 2.12 3.53 4.17
N GLY A 28 2.67 2.35 4.44
CA GLY A 28 2.46 1.66 5.72
C GLY A 28 0.99 1.41 6.08
N LEU A 29 0.04 1.46 5.14
CA LEU A 29 -1.40 1.46 5.45
C LEU A 29 -2.05 0.10 5.21
N LEU A 30 -1.77 -0.51 4.07
CA LEU A 30 -2.48 -1.70 3.60
C LEU A 30 -2.51 -2.85 4.62
N PRO A 31 -1.42 -3.23 5.31
CA PRO A 31 -1.44 -4.32 6.29
C PRO A 31 -2.49 -4.18 7.39
N TYR A 32 -2.89 -2.94 7.71
CA TYR A 32 -3.83 -2.61 8.78
C TYR A 32 -5.29 -2.53 8.31
N LEU A 33 -5.53 -2.70 7.01
CA LEU A 33 -6.86 -2.75 6.43
C LEU A 33 -7.26 -4.21 6.14
N PRO A 34 -8.50 -4.61 6.46
CA PRO A 34 -9.12 -5.80 5.87
C PRO A 34 -9.07 -5.76 4.34
N GLY A 35 -9.11 -6.91 3.66
CA GLY A 35 -9.00 -6.99 2.20
C GLY A 35 -10.03 -6.12 1.48
N ASP A 36 -11.30 -6.17 1.90
CA ASP A 36 -12.40 -5.38 1.34
C ASP A 36 -12.25 -3.86 1.56
N ALA A 37 -11.53 -3.43 2.60
CA ALA A 37 -11.28 -2.03 2.90
C ALA A 37 -10.16 -1.45 2.02
N ALA A 38 -9.19 -2.28 1.60
CA ALA A 38 -8.15 -1.87 0.66
C ALA A 38 -8.72 -1.65 -0.75
N ASP A 39 -9.60 -2.53 -1.20
CA ASP A 39 -10.25 -2.38 -2.51
C ASP A 39 -11.15 -1.14 -2.50
N ARG A 40 -11.97 -0.96 -1.44
CA ARG A 40 -12.77 0.26 -1.26
C ARG A 40 -11.93 1.53 -1.22
N LEU A 41 -10.75 1.51 -0.59
CA LEU A 41 -9.82 2.63 -0.60
C LEU A 41 -9.42 2.99 -2.03
N PHE A 42 -9.06 2.01 -2.85
CA PHE A 42 -8.67 2.27 -4.23
C PHE A 42 -9.84 2.68 -5.12
N ASP A 43 -11.06 2.17 -4.88
CA ASP A 43 -12.29 2.65 -5.52
C ASP A 43 -12.47 4.15 -5.29
N MET A 44 -12.43 4.56 -4.02
CA MET A 44 -12.61 5.97 -3.63
C MET A 44 -11.50 6.86 -4.20
N VAL A 45 -10.23 6.42 -4.14
CA VAL A 45 -9.09 7.14 -4.75
C VAL A 45 -9.27 7.29 -6.26
N THR A 46 -9.72 6.23 -6.94
CA THR A 46 -9.94 6.26 -8.39
C THR A 46 -11.10 7.19 -8.75
N ALA A 47 -12.21 7.13 -8.02
CA ALA A 47 -13.37 7.99 -8.23
C ALA A 47 -13.08 9.48 -8.02
N LEU A 48 -12.16 9.81 -7.11
CA LEU A 48 -11.73 11.18 -6.82
C LEU A 48 -10.58 11.69 -7.72
N SER A 49 -10.11 10.87 -8.65
CA SER A 49 -8.92 11.19 -9.46
C SER A 49 -9.29 11.64 -10.87
N ALA A 50 -8.85 12.85 -11.25
CA ALA A 50 -8.83 13.27 -12.64
C ALA A 50 -7.76 12.52 -13.46
N PRO A 51 -7.89 12.40 -14.80
CA PRO A 51 -6.83 11.85 -15.65
C PRO A 51 -5.49 12.54 -15.41
N GLY A 52 -4.41 11.76 -15.40
CA GLY A 52 -3.06 12.25 -15.06
C GLY A 52 -2.73 12.27 -13.57
N SER A 53 -3.71 11.98 -12.69
CA SER A 53 -3.46 11.71 -11.27
C SER A 53 -2.45 10.59 -11.07
N GLN A 54 -1.74 10.63 -9.96
CA GLN A 54 -0.74 9.64 -9.57
C GLN A 54 -1.07 9.06 -8.21
N VAL A 55 -0.70 7.79 -8.02
CA VAL A 55 -0.79 7.12 -6.71
C VAL A 55 0.54 6.43 -6.42
N ALA A 56 1.00 6.53 -5.19
CA ALA A 56 2.11 5.75 -4.66
C ALA A 56 1.60 4.86 -3.52
N VAL A 57 1.93 3.57 -3.55
CA VAL A 57 1.44 2.59 -2.57
C VAL A 57 2.59 1.71 -2.10
N GLU A 58 2.68 1.48 -0.80
CA GLU A 58 3.52 0.41 -0.25
C GLU A 58 2.68 -0.86 -0.06
N ALA A 59 2.89 -1.85 -0.93
CA ALA A 59 2.22 -3.14 -0.87
C ALA A 59 3.09 -4.15 -0.11
N PHE A 60 2.57 -4.71 0.98
CA PHE A 60 3.31 -5.66 1.81
C PHE A 60 3.07 -7.09 1.37
N THR A 61 4.16 -7.86 1.23
CA THR A 61 4.08 -9.31 1.04
C THR A 61 4.44 -9.98 2.35
N MET A 62 3.43 -10.38 3.11
CA MET A 62 3.64 -11.04 4.40
C MET A 62 3.69 -12.56 4.22
N ASN A 63 4.89 -13.14 4.27
CA ASN A 63 5.08 -14.59 4.26
C ASN A 63 4.72 -15.15 5.65
N THR A 64 3.51 -15.72 5.78
CA THR A 64 2.91 -16.14 7.06
C THR A 64 3.72 -17.20 7.83
N LYS A 65 4.55 -18.00 7.14
CA LYS A 65 5.33 -19.08 7.78
C LYS A 65 6.65 -18.63 8.42
N GLY A 66 7.15 -17.42 8.10
CA GLY A 66 8.46 -16.93 8.58
C GLY A 66 8.38 -15.73 9.54
N ASN A 67 7.19 -15.15 9.76
CA ASN A 67 7.06 -13.82 10.35
C ASN A 67 7.07 -13.82 11.88
N THR A 68 6.51 -14.84 12.55
CA THR A 68 6.38 -14.88 14.03
C THR A 68 7.74 -14.94 14.73
N GLN A 69 8.59 -15.91 14.37
CA GLN A 69 9.92 -16.07 14.96
C GLN A 69 10.83 -14.85 14.72
N ARG A 70 10.68 -14.24 13.54
CA ARG A 70 11.38 -13.01 13.14
C ARG A 70 10.95 -11.81 13.98
N TRP A 71 9.65 -11.57 14.15
CA TRP A 71 9.16 -10.47 14.96
C TRP A 71 9.57 -10.63 16.42
N ASN A 72 9.58 -11.86 16.94
CA ASN A 72 10.09 -12.14 18.28
C ASN A 72 11.58 -11.76 18.40
N ARG A 73 12.43 -12.13 17.43
CA ARG A 73 13.85 -11.71 17.42
C ARG A 73 14.03 -10.20 17.30
N MET A 74 13.20 -9.52 16.49
CA MET A 74 13.23 -8.07 16.35
C MET A 74 12.79 -7.36 17.63
N ARG A 75 11.72 -7.83 18.28
CA ARG A 75 11.24 -7.33 19.58
C ARG A 75 12.33 -7.45 20.65
N GLU A 76 12.99 -8.61 20.73
CA GLU A 76 14.10 -8.83 21.66
C GLU A 76 15.29 -7.90 21.38
N ARG A 77 15.67 -7.72 20.10
CA ARG A 77 16.81 -6.86 19.74
C ARG A 77 16.53 -5.36 19.88
N LEU A 78 15.29 -4.91 19.67
CA LEU A 78 14.92 -3.49 19.70
C LEU A 78 14.27 -3.04 21.02
N GLY A 79 13.96 -3.98 21.93
CA GLY A 79 13.27 -3.68 23.19
C GLY A 79 11.83 -3.18 23.00
N LEU A 80 11.21 -3.49 21.87
CA LEU A 80 9.87 -3.02 21.52
C LEU A 80 8.81 -4.03 21.96
N ASP A 81 7.85 -3.59 22.78
CA ASP A 81 6.66 -4.38 23.15
C ASP A 81 5.49 -4.10 22.20
N ILE A 82 5.68 -4.35 20.90
CA ILE A 82 4.61 -4.21 19.89
C ILE A 82 4.38 -5.56 19.23
N ASP A 83 3.16 -6.10 19.30
CA ASP A 83 2.75 -7.29 18.55
C ASP A 83 2.27 -6.87 17.16
N VAL A 84 3.21 -6.76 16.22
CA VAL A 84 2.93 -6.37 14.84
C VAL A 84 2.04 -7.40 14.13
N GLN A 85 2.08 -8.69 14.53
CA GLN A 85 1.20 -9.70 13.93
C GLN A 85 -0.26 -9.50 14.35
N ALA A 86 -0.51 -9.11 15.60
CA ALA A 86 -1.86 -8.80 16.07
C ALA A 86 -2.45 -7.54 15.42
N LEU A 87 -1.62 -6.68 14.82
CA LEU A 87 -2.05 -5.46 14.16
C LEU A 87 -2.38 -5.67 12.67
N THR A 88 -1.93 -6.77 12.06
CA THR A 88 -2.02 -6.96 10.61
C THR A 88 -3.06 -7.99 10.20
N TYR A 89 -3.85 -7.65 9.18
CA TYR A 89 -4.79 -8.61 8.56
C TYR A 89 -4.02 -9.56 7.64
N HIS A 90 -4.22 -10.86 7.84
CA HIS A 90 -3.57 -11.94 7.10
C HIS A 90 -4.60 -12.74 6.31
N GLU A 91 -5.09 -12.15 5.22
CA GLU A 91 -6.07 -12.80 4.36
C GLU A 91 -5.36 -13.38 3.12
N PRO A 92 -5.45 -14.69 2.87
CA PRO A 92 -4.79 -15.32 1.72
C PRO A 92 -5.40 -14.87 0.37
N ASP A 93 -6.66 -14.42 0.36
CA ASP A 93 -7.39 -14.01 -0.84
C ASP A 93 -7.38 -12.49 -1.05
N ARG A 94 -6.43 -11.77 -0.44
CA ARG A 94 -6.33 -10.33 -0.61
C ARG A 94 -5.97 -9.99 -2.06
N SER A 95 -6.74 -9.08 -2.66
CA SER A 95 -6.50 -8.53 -3.99
C SER A 95 -5.07 -8.00 -4.14
N ASP A 96 -4.41 -8.34 -5.23
CA ASP A 96 -3.11 -7.76 -5.60
C ASP A 96 -3.34 -6.29 -5.98
N ALA A 97 -2.79 -5.37 -5.18
CA ALA A 97 -2.98 -3.93 -5.39
C ALA A 97 -2.47 -3.43 -6.75
N ALA A 98 -1.40 -4.01 -7.28
CA ALA A 98 -0.87 -3.65 -8.59
C ALA A 98 -1.83 -4.09 -9.71
N GLN A 99 -2.33 -5.33 -9.61
CA GLN A 99 -3.32 -5.85 -10.54
C GLN A 99 -4.63 -5.06 -10.47
N TRP A 100 -5.12 -4.79 -9.25
CA TRP A 100 -6.33 -4.01 -9.02
C TRP A 100 -6.23 -2.65 -9.71
N LEU A 101 -5.17 -1.88 -9.44
CA LEU A 101 -4.96 -0.57 -10.05
C LEU A 101 -4.89 -0.67 -11.58
N ALA A 102 -4.18 -1.66 -12.11
CA ALA A 102 -4.07 -1.87 -13.56
C ALA A 102 -5.42 -2.12 -14.23
N THR A 103 -6.30 -2.91 -13.61
CA THR A 103 -7.66 -3.17 -14.12
C THR A 103 -8.57 -1.94 -14.06
N HIS A 104 -8.28 -0.97 -13.19
CA HIS A 104 -9.07 0.25 -13.00
C HIS A 104 -8.48 1.49 -13.69
N GLY A 105 -7.77 1.29 -14.80
CA GLY A 105 -7.32 2.39 -15.68
C GLY A 105 -6.01 3.06 -15.29
N TRP A 106 -5.32 2.53 -14.27
CA TRP A 106 -4.00 3.01 -13.88
C TRP A 106 -2.90 2.30 -14.67
N GLN A 107 -1.95 3.06 -15.19
CA GLN A 107 -0.67 2.52 -15.63
C GLN A 107 0.24 2.37 -14.41
N VAL A 108 0.55 1.13 -14.03
CA VAL A 108 1.29 0.81 -12.80
C VAL A 108 2.74 0.42 -13.12
N HIS A 109 3.67 0.98 -12.35
CA HIS A 109 5.04 0.54 -12.24
C HIS A 109 5.27 0.01 -10.83
N SER A 110 5.97 -1.12 -10.69
CA SER A 110 6.35 -1.70 -9.40
C SER A 110 7.86 -1.85 -9.29
N VAL A 111 8.38 -1.66 -8.07
CA VAL A 111 9.77 -1.98 -7.74
C VAL A 111 9.80 -2.60 -6.34
N SER A 112 10.59 -3.64 -6.13
CA SER A 112 10.74 -4.18 -4.77
C SER A 112 11.54 -3.20 -3.92
N ASN A 113 11.23 -3.14 -2.61
CA ASN A 113 12.01 -2.32 -1.68
C ASN A 113 13.50 -2.70 -1.68
N ARG A 114 13.83 -3.99 -1.86
CA ARG A 114 15.20 -4.47 -1.97
C ARG A 114 15.93 -3.88 -3.18
N GLU A 115 15.30 -3.90 -4.35
CA GLU A 115 15.88 -3.31 -5.58
C GLU A 115 16.05 -1.81 -5.43
N GLU A 116 15.06 -1.11 -4.89
CA GLU A 116 15.12 0.33 -4.71
C GLU A 116 16.19 0.74 -3.69
N MET A 117 16.30 0.02 -2.57
CA MET A 117 17.36 0.20 -1.59
C MET A 117 18.74 -0.04 -2.22
N ALA A 118 18.90 -1.09 -3.02
CA ALA A 118 20.16 -1.37 -3.71
C ALA A 118 20.51 -0.27 -4.73
N ARG A 119 19.53 0.20 -5.51
CA ARG A 119 19.69 1.32 -6.46
C ARG A 119 20.18 2.59 -5.76
N LEU A 120 19.79 2.82 -4.51
CA LEU A 120 20.19 3.95 -3.68
C LEU A 120 21.49 3.72 -2.88
N GLY A 121 22.22 2.62 -3.13
CA GLY A 121 23.47 2.31 -2.41
C GLY A 121 23.26 1.81 -0.97
N ARG A 122 22.04 1.38 -0.64
CA ARG A 122 21.61 0.90 0.68
C ARG A 122 21.20 -0.58 0.64
N ALA A 123 21.90 -1.38 -0.16
CA ALA A 123 21.57 -2.79 -0.37
C ALA A 123 21.47 -3.55 0.97
N ILE A 124 20.46 -4.41 1.08
CA ILE A 124 20.23 -5.23 2.25
C ILE A 124 21.36 -6.28 2.35
N PRO A 125 22.09 -6.38 3.47
CA PRO A 125 23.08 -7.42 3.70
C PRO A 125 22.51 -8.83 3.49
N GLN A 126 23.27 -9.75 2.89
CA GLN A 126 22.76 -11.08 2.51
C GLN A 126 22.22 -11.87 3.69
N ASP A 127 22.86 -11.76 4.85
CA ASP A 127 22.46 -12.37 6.12
C ASP A 127 21.14 -11.82 6.67
N LEU A 128 20.70 -10.66 6.20
CA LEU A 128 19.45 -10.00 6.59
C LEU A 128 18.36 -10.11 5.52
N VAL A 129 18.63 -10.61 4.32
CA VAL A 129 17.65 -10.62 3.21
C VAL A 129 16.35 -11.34 3.59
N ASP A 130 16.46 -12.46 4.31
CA ASP A 130 15.28 -13.22 4.76
C ASP A 130 14.65 -12.62 6.03
N GLU A 131 15.39 -11.76 6.72
CA GLU A 131 14.94 -11.01 7.91
C GLU A 131 14.46 -9.59 7.61
N THR A 132 14.36 -9.16 6.34
CA THR A 132 13.80 -7.86 5.95
C THR A 132 12.35 -7.94 5.46
N VAL A 133 11.54 -6.93 5.78
CA VAL A 133 10.14 -6.91 5.35
C VAL A 133 10.19 -6.75 3.84
N ARG A 134 9.41 -7.55 3.12
CA ARG A 134 9.33 -7.43 1.67
C ARG A 134 8.10 -6.59 1.33
N THR A 135 8.37 -5.44 0.75
CA THR A 135 7.34 -4.57 0.20
C THR A 135 7.63 -4.31 -1.26
N THR A 136 6.55 -4.14 -2.01
CA THR A 136 6.59 -3.66 -3.38
C THR A 136 6.10 -2.23 -3.38
N LEU A 137 6.93 -1.33 -3.88
CA LEU A 137 6.60 0.08 -4.06
C LEU A 137 5.90 0.22 -5.41
N LEU A 138 4.64 0.62 -5.39
CA LEU A 138 3.83 0.82 -6.58
C LEU A 138 3.74 2.31 -6.89
N ARG A 139 3.82 2.64 -8.17
CA ARG A 139 3.47 3.95 -8.71
C ARG A 139 2.47 3.78 -9.83
N GLY A 140 1.26 4.29 -9.66
CA GLY A 140 0.23 4.36 -10.68
C GLY A 140 0.12 5.75 -11.29
N ARG A 141 -0.20 5.83 -12.58
CA ARG A 141 -0.74 7.04 -13.23
C ARG A 141 -2.09 6.71 -13.85
N LEU A 142 -3.12 7.48 -13.56
CA LEU A 142 -4.45 7.27 -14.15
C LEU A 142 -4.44 7.75 -15.61
N VAL A 143 -4.70 6.84 -16.56
CA VAL A 143 -4.65 7.13 -18.00
C VAL A 143 -6.05 7.19 -18.61
N THR A 144 -6.90 6.23 -18.24
CA THR A 144 -8.30 6.17 -18.68
C THR A 144 -9.18 6.24 -17.44
N PRO A 145 -10.10 7.21 -17.33
CA PRO A 145 -11.03 7.21 -16.21
C PRO A 145 -11.89 5.94 -16.28
N ALA A 146 -12.18 5.33 -15.13
CA ALA A 146 -13.23 4.32 -15.04
C ALA A 146 -14.53 4.95 -15.56
N GLN A 147 -15.15 4.32 -16.56
CA GLN A 147 -16.47 4.74 -17.03
C GLN A 147 -17.45 4.53 -15.88
N PRO A 148 -18.23 5.55 -15.46
CA PRO A 148 -19.27 5.32 -14.48
C PRO A 148 -20.31 4.36 -15.09
N ALA A 149 -20.71 3.36 -14.29
CA ALA A 149 -21.84 2.48 -14.59
C ALA A 149 -23.18 3.23 -14.42
#